data_AF-A0A7Y3DA13-F1
#
_entry.id   AF-A0A7Y3DA13-F1
#
_cell.length_a   1.000
_cell.length_b   1.000
_cell.length_c   1.000
_cell.angle_alpha   90.00
_cell.angle_beta   90.00
_cell.angle_gamma   90.00
#
_symmetry.space_group_name_H-M   'P 1'
#
loop_
_entity.id
_entity.type
_entity.pdbx_description
1 polymer ?
#
loop_
_entity_poly.entity_id
_entity_poly.type
_entity_poly.pdbx_seq_one_letter_code
_entity_poly.pdbx_strand_id
1 'polypeptide(L)'
;MSPRRESALDRSVDAFLAHAAVERNLSPRTVEAYARDLARFTGWLEGEGVRRLSALRRSHVSGFVRWLEGEGLSARSRTRALVAVRRLVQH
;
A
#
# COMPACT_ATOMS: atom_id res chain seq x y z
N MET A 1 6.51 -6.68 -19.56
CA MET A 1 6.58 -6.02 -18.24
C MET A 1 7.98 -5.49 -18.07
N SER A 2 8.22 -4.20 -18.32
CA SER A 2 9.52 -3.59 -17.98
C SER A 2 9.76 -3.75 -16.48
N PRO A 3 10.97 -4.08 -16.03
CA PRO A 3 11.28 -4.07 -14.61
C PRO A 3 11.14 -2.62 -14.17
N ARG A 4 10.02 -2.30 -13.50
CA ARG A 4 9.88 -1.06 -12.76
C ARG A 4 11.10 -1.04 -11.86
N ARG A 5 11.99 -0.05 -12.02
CA ARG A 5 13.13 0.12 -11.11
C ARG A 5 12.54 0.13 -9.71
N GLU A 6 12.79 -0.94 -8.96
CA GLU A 6 12.14 -1.21 -7.68
C GLU A 6 12.33 0.01 -6.78
N SER A 7 11.22 0.70 -6.50
CA SER A 7 11.27 1.94 -5.74
C SER A 7 11.61 1.64 -4.29
N ALA A 8 12.03 2.64 -3.51
CA ALA A 8 12.20 2.44 -2.07
C ALA A 8 10.86 2.12 -1.39
N LEU A 9 9.72 2.48 -2.02
CA LEU A 9 8.39 2.06 -1.57
C LEU A 9 8.17 0.56 -1.78
N ASP A 10 8.49 0.03 -2.96
CA ASP A 10 8.27 -1.39 -3.27
C ASP A 10 9.07 -2.28 -2.31
N ARG A 11 10.34 -1.95 -2.06
CA ARG A 11 11.15 -2.65 -1.06
C ARG A 11 10.56 -2.60 0.35
N SER A 12 9.94 -1.47 0.72
CA SER A 12 9.29 -1.34 2.03
C SER A 12 8.03 -2.20 2.12
N VAL A 13 7.27 -2.30 1.02
CA VAL A 13 6.10 -3.17 0.91
C VAL A 13 6.49 -4.64 1.01
N ASP A 14 7.53 -5.07 0.29
CA ASP A 14 7.99 -6.46 0.32
C ASP A 14 8.49 -6.87 1.70
N ALA A 15 9.29 -6.01 2.35
CA ALA A 15 9.75 -6.24 3.72
C ALA A 15 8.57 -6.38 4.70
N PHE A 16 7.59 -5.47 4.61
CA PHE A 16 6.38 -5.51 5.43
C PHE A 16 5.58 -6.80 5.19
N LEU A 17 5.35 -7.20 3.94
CA LEU A 17 4.54 -8.38 3.63
C LEU A 17 5.24 -9.68 4.07
N ALA A 18 6.56 -9.78 3.88
CA ALA A 18 7.35 -10.91 4.36
C ALA A 18 7.27 -11.05 5.88
N HIS A 19 7.45 -9.93 6.61
CA HIS A 19 7.31 -9.91 8.06
C HIS A 19 5.86 -10.22 8.52
N ALA A 20 4.86 -9.63 7.87
CA ALA A 20 3.45 -9.80 8.23
C ALA A 20 2.97 -11.25 8.02
N ALA A 21 3.54 -11.97 7.05
CA ALA A 21 3.27 -13.39 6.83
C ALA A 21 3.83 -14.27 7.97
N VAL A 22 4.99 -13.91 8.54
CA VAL A 22 5.66 -14.72 9.58
C VAL A 22 5.18 -14.38 10.99
N GLU A 23 5.12 -13.09 11.36
CA GLU A 23 4.97 -12.69 12.77
C GLU A 23 3.54 -12.44 13.24
N ARG A 24 2.60 -12.23 12.32
CA ARG A 24 1.25 -11.73 12.66
C ARG A 24 0.13 -12.72 12.41
N ASN A 25 0.45 -13.98 12.10
CA ASN A 25 -0.49 -15.06 11.82
C ASN A 25 -1.58 -14.65 10.81
N LEU A 26 -1.26 -13.74 9.89
CA LEU A 26 -2.19 -13.30 8.86
C LEU A 26 -2.42 -14.46 7.89
N SER A 27 -3.68 -14.71 7.56
CA SER A 27 -3.99 -15.71 6.55
C SER A 27 -3.30 -15.34 5.22
N PRO A 28 -2.90 -16.32 4.39
CA PRO A 28 -2.35 -16.06 3.06
C PRO A 28 -3.25 -15.15 2.22
N ARG A 29 -4.58 -15.32 2.33
CA ARG A 29 -5.57 -14.45 1.70
C ARG A 29 -5.50 -13.00 2.14
N THR A 30 -5.19 -12.75 3.42
CA THR A 30 -5.02 -11.39 3.93
C THR A 30 -3.73 -10.76 3.40
N VAL A 31 -2.64 -11.53 3.34
CA VAL A 31 -1.35 -11.07 2.77
C VAL A 31 -1.52 -10.70 1.29
N GLU A 32 -2.17 -11.56 0.50
CA GLU A 32 -2.47 -11.27 -0.92
C GLU A 32 -3.38 -10.05 -1.10
N ALA A 33 -4.37 -9.88 -0.21
CA ALA A 33 -5.23 -8.70 -0.24
C ALA A 33 -4.43 -7.43 0.05
N TYR A 34 -3.55 -7.46 1.06
CA TYR A 34 -2.66 -6.35 1.38
C TYR A 34 -1.67 -6.06 0.26
N ALA A 35 -1.10 -7.08 -0.37
CA ALA A 35 -0.19 -6.90 -1.51
C ALA A 35 -0.87 -6.13 -2.65
N ARG A 36 -2.10 -6.51 -3.02
CA ARG A 36 -2.87 -5.79 -4.05
C ARG A 36 -3.23 -4.37 -3.64
N ASP A 37 -3.62 -4.18 -2.38
CA ASP A 37 -4.01 -2.86 -1.87
C ASP A 37 -2.78 -1.92 -1.79
N LEU A 38 -1.61 -2.43 -1.37
CA LEU A 38 -0.36 -1.68 -1.29
C LEU A 38 0.25 -1.39 -2.67
N ALA A 39 0.15 -2.32 -3.63
CA ALA A 39 0.58 -2.07 -5.01
C ALA A 39 -0.22 -0.92 -5.66
N ARG A 40 -1.53 -0.81 -5.37
CA ARG A 40 -2.32 0.35 -5.80
C ARG A 40 -1.83 1.64 -5.14
N PHE A 41 -1.53 1.58 -3.85
CA PHE A 41 -1.05 2.74 -3.11
C PHE A 41 0.30 3.23 -3.61
N THR A 42 1.29 2.35 -3.80
CA THR A 42 2.62 2.73 -4.29
C THR A 42 2.54 3.22 -5.74
N GLY A 43 1.73 2.58 -6.59
CA GLY A 43 1.49 3.06 -7.96
C GLY A 43 0.85 4.45 -8.01
N TRP A 44 -0.10 4.74 -7.12
CA TRP A 44 -0.69 6.07 -7.00
C TRP A 44 0.33 7.11 -6.49
N LEU A 45 1.12 6.75 -5.47
CA LEU A 45 2.18 7.62 -4.91
C LEU A 45 3.26 7.98 -5.94
N GLU A 46 3.58 7.09 -6.87
CA GLU A 46 4.51 7.40 -7.96
C GLU A 46 3.98 8.52 -8.87
N GLY A 47 2.67 8.55 -9.13
CA GLY A 47 2.00 9.65 -9.84
C GLY A 47 2.08 10.98 -9.08
N GLU A 48 2.09 10.93 -7.74
CA GLU A 48 2.28 12.07 -6.84
C GLU A 48 3.77 12.43 -6.63
N GLY A 49 4.70 11.74 -7.29
CA GLY A 49 6.15 11.97 -7.16
C GLY A 49 6.77 11.46 -5.86
N VAL A 50 6.05 10.66 -5.08
CA VAL A 50 6.53 10.09 -3.81
C VAL A 50 7.15 8.71 -4.08
N ARG A 51 8.45 8.57 -3.77
CA ARG A 51 9.22 7.34 -4.06
C ARG A 51 9.81 6.66 -2.82
N ARG A 52 9.54 7.20 -1.63
CA ARG A 52 10.02 6.69 -0.33
C ARG A 52 9.03 7.01 0.79
N LEU A 53 8.92 6.11 1.79
CA LEU A 53 8.00 6.29 2.93
C LEU A 53 8.31 7.56 3.74
N SER A 54 9.58 7.95 3.86
CA SER A 54 9.98 9.18 4.56
C SER A 54 9.57 10.48 3.86
N ALA A 55 9.05 10.42 2.64
CA ALA A 55 8.44 11.55 1.93
C ALA A 55 6.90 11.51 2.00
N LEU A 56 6.32 10.48 2.63
CA LEU A 56 4.88 10.34 2.79
C LEU A 56 4.36 11.40 3.75
N ARG A 57 3.21 11.99 3.41
CA ARG A 57 2.52 13.01 4.20
C ARG A 57 1.08 12.56 4.42
N ARG A 58 0.43 13.12 5.44
CA ARG A 58 -1.01 12.87 5.70
C ARG A 58 -1.89 13.24 4.49
N SER A 59 -1.52 14.28 3.76
CA SER A 59 -2.22 14.68 2.53
C SER A 59 -2.23 13.58 1.47
N HIS A 60 -1.15 12.79 1.35
CA HIS A 60 -1.11 11.68 0.41
C HIS A 60 -2.07 10.57 0.82
N VAL A 61 -2.17 10.25 2.11
CA VAL A 61 -3.13 9.24 2.59
C VAL A 61 -4.58 9.68 2.33
N SER A 62 -4.91 10.95 2.63
CA SER A 62 -6.25 11.49 2.32
C SER A 62 -6.53 11.58 0.82
N GLY A 63 -5.52 11.93 0.02
CA GLY A 63 -5.61 11.96 -1.45
C GLY A 63 -5.87 10.58 -2.03
N PHE A 64 -5.19 9.55 -1.51
CA PHE A 64 -5.41 8.17 -1.91
C PHE A 64 -6.84 7.70 -1.65
N VAL A 65 -7.44 8.05 -0.50
CA VAL A 65 -8.85 7.70 -0.21
C VAL A 65 -9.80 8.28 -1.26
N ARG A 66 -9.61 9.56 -1.61
CA ARG A 66 -10.41 10.23 -2.65
C ARG A 66 -10.19 9.61 -4.02
N TRP A 67 -8.95 9.22 -4.33
CA TRP A 67 -8.65 8.52 -5.57
C TRP A 67 -9.37 7.16 -5.63
N LEU A 68 -9.33 6.37 -4.56
CA LEU A 68 -10.06 5.09 -4.50
C LEU A 68 -11.59 5.24 -4.62
N GLU A 69 -12.14 6.37 -4.17
CA GLU A 69 -13.55 6.71 -4.39
C GLU A 69 -13.85 6.96 -5.86
N GLY A 70 -12.99 7.72 -6.56
CA GLY A 70 -13.08 7.92 -8.01
C GLY A 70 -12.94 6.63 -8.81
N GLU A 71 -12.15 5.68 -8.33
CA GLU A 71 -11.97 4.35 -8.92
C GLU A 71 -13.17 3.39 -8.69
N GLY A 72 -14.22 3.83 -7.98
CA GLY A 72 -15.43 3.04 -7.76
C GLY A 72 -15.26 1.85 -6.80
N LEU A 73 -14.21 1.86 -5.95
CA LEU A 73 -14.00 0.76 -4.99
C LEU A 73 -15.06 0.77 -3.89
N SER A 74 -15.55 -0.43 -3.58
CA SER A 74 -16.48 -0.62 -2.45
C SER A 74 -15.89 -0.10 -1.14
N ALA A 75 -16.76 0.35 -0.23
CA ALA A 75 -16.34 0.84 1.08
C ALA A 75 -15.46 -0.18 1.82
N ARG A 76 -15.79 -1.47 1.73
CA ARG A 76 -15.01 -2.56 2.33
C ARG A 76 -13.59 -2.63 1.77
N SER A 77 -13.43 -2.52 0.45
CA SER A 77 -12.11 -2.53 -0.19
C SER A 77 -11.29 -1.29 0.21
N ARG A 78 -11.93 -0.11 0.26
CA ARG A 78 -11.29 1.13 0.71
C ARG A 78 -10.81 1.05 2.16
N THR A 79 -11.64 0.54 3.07
CA THR A 79 -11.25 0.31 4.47
C THR A 79 -10.06 -0.64 4.57
N ARG A 80 -10.06 -1.75 3.82
CA ARG A 80 -8.94 -2.70 3.84
C ARG A 80 -7.65 -2.08 3.32
N ALA A 81 -7.71 -1.30 2.24
CA ALA A 81 -6.55 -0.58 1.73
C ALA A 81 -5.99 0.41 2.75
N LEU A 82 -6.84 1.14 3.47
CA LEU A 82 -6.40 2.03 4.55
C LEU A 82 -5.74 1.27 5.71
N VAL A 83 -6.26 0.11 6.08
CA VAL A 83 -5.63 -0.73 7.11
C VAL A 83 -4.26 -1.22 6.64
N ALA A 84 -4.12 -1.65 5.38
CA ALA A 84 -2.85 -2.07 4.82
C ALA A 84 -1.82 -0.92 4.84
N VAL A 85 -2.21 0.27 4.36
CA VAL A 85 -1.36 1.48 4.38
C VAL A 85 -0.94 1.83 5.80
N ARG A 86 -1.88 1.82 6.76
CA ARG A 86 -1.59 2.11 8.17
C ARG A 86 -0.57 1.13 8.74
N ARG A 87 -0.70 -0.15 8.44
CA ARG A 87 0.23 -1.18 8.94
C ARG A 87 1.61 -1.03 8.32
N LEU A 88 1.70 -0.71 7.03
CA LEU A 88 2.96 -0.44 6.35
C LEU A 88 3.73 0.73 6.99
N VAL A 89 3.05 1.82 7.36
CA VAL A 89 3.71 3.00 7.95
C VAL A 89 4.01 2.86 9.45
N GLN A 90 3.47 1.84 10.10
CA GLN A 90 3.70 1.53 11.51
C GLN A 90 4.71 0.39 11.72
N HIS A 91 5.15 -0.23 10.62
CA HIS A 91 6.22 -1.23 10.58
C HIS A 91 7.57 -0.53 10.45
#